data_AF-A0AAN6G4Z0-F1
#
_entry.id   AF-A0AAN6G4Z0-F1
#
_cell.length_a   1.000
_cell.length_b   1.000
_cell.length_c   1.000
_cell.angle_alpha   90.00
_cell.angle_beta   90.00
_cell.angle_gamma   90.00
#
_symmetry.space_group_name_H-M   'P 1'
#
loop_
_entity.id
_entity.type
_entity.pdbx_description
1 polymer ?
#
loop_
_entity_poly.entity_id
_entity_poly.type
_entity_poly.pdbx_seq_one_letter_code
_entity_poly.pdbx_strand_id
1 'polypeptide(L)'
;MSSSPSLDPEIVDAVHLLLRNSHGQRSVGGDRPPFFTAVAAVKIANALADASSTIRAVVSERMAHHFHMFEPSLSPSVSSTARMWIPRDDDAHWEAETYFLETFRAGDITRQDLLDQIDAFDRYSPTDAQSMKVDARIPAISVLPPSALYGPDCFPLWMASTTLICRVGMPNPNLKFLHLRFSADSTLLARVVQIVSASCAVRDVVVEVDHPRAHPQDTDVPILHLSKLALAGQEYAELERFVFRAPGVDVRVGDDAPFARRVTQCTTFVLAVRSMHLTTPRR
;
A
#
# COMPACT_ATOMS: atom_id res chain seq x y z
N MET A 1 -16.66 1.43 40.84
CA MET A 1 -17.27 0.99 39.57
C MET A 1 -17.57 2.25 38.78
N SER A 2 -16.66 2.65 37.90
CA SER A 2 -16.80 3.81 37.03
C SER A 2 -17.64 3.38 35.83
N SER A 3 -18.89 3.82 35.75
CA SER A 3 -19.71 3.68 34.56
C SER A 3 -19.03 4.40 33.41
N SER A 4 -18.51 3.66 32.45
CA SER A 4 -18.01 4.23 31.19
C SER A 4 -19.14 5.08 30.59
N PRO A 5 -18.91 6.37 30.31
CA PRO A 5 -19.96 7.22 29.75
C PRO A 5 -20.41 6.61 28.43
N SER A 6 -21.70 6.29 28.33
CA SER A 6 -22.31 5.85 27.08
C SER A 6 -22.15 6.96 26.05
N LEU A 7 -21.41 6.66 24.98
CA LEU A 7 -21.11 7.58 23.91
C LEU A 7 -22.39 8.10 23.26
N ASP A 8 -22.44 9.40 22.98
CA ASP A 8 -23.47 10.00 22.15
C ASP A 8 -23.34 9.44 20.72
N PRO A 9 -24.34 8.70 20.22
CA PRO A 9 -24.30 8.10 18.88
C PRO A 9 -24.06 9.13 17.78
N GLU A 10 -24.53 10.37 17.96
CA GLU A 10 -24.40 11.42 16.93
C GLU A 10 -22.95 11.91 16.79
N ILE A 11 -22.18 11.96 17.89
CA ILE A 11 -20.76 12.33 17.87
C ILE A 11 -19.94 11.22 17.21
N VAL A 12 -20.26 9.97 17.55
CA VAL A 12 -19.64 8.78 16.96
C VAL A 12 -19.90 8.77 15.46
N ASP A 13 -21.15 8.98 15.03
CA ASP A 13 -21.52 9.06 13.63
C ASP A 13 -20.87 10.24 12.90
N ALA A 14 -20.78 11.42 13.52
CA ALA A 14 -20.12 12.59 12.93
C ALA A 14 -18.60 12.37 12.74
N VAL A 15 -17.91 11.76 13.71
CA VAL A 15 -16.51 11.36 13.57
C VAL A 15 -16.38 10.26 12.52
N HIS A 16 -17.30 9.29 12.49
CA HIS A 16 -17.29 8.25 11.48
C HIS A 16 -17.49 8.81 10.07
N LEU A 17 -18.39 9.80 9.94
CA LEU A 17 -18.72 10.52 8.72
C LEU A 17 -17.56 11.42 8.30
N LEU A 18 -16.89 12.14 9.20
CA LEU A 18 -15.69 12.92 8.89
C LEU A 18 -14.56 12.03 8.38
N LEU A 19 -14.29 10.92 9.08
CA LEU A 19 -13.33 9.91 8.65
C LEU A 19 -13.80 9.11 7.44
N ARG A 20 -15.07 9.19 7.02
CA ARG A 20 -15.56 8.60 5.75
C ARG A 20 -15.57 9.62 4.61
N ASN A 21 -15.83 10.90 4.91
CA ASN A 21 -15.95 11.99 3.95
C ASN A 21 -14.57 12.60 3.61
N SER A 22 -13.58 12.47 4.51
CA SER A 22 -12.16 12.61 4.15
C SER A 22 -11.68 11.54 3.16
N HIS A 23 -12.54 10.58 2.80
CA HIS A 23 -12.30 9.54 1.80
C HIS A 23 -13.24 9.66 0.57
N GLY A 24 -13.85 10.83 0.36
CA GLY A 24 -14.78 11.00 -0.76
C GLY A 24 -15.39 12.39 -0.87
N GLN A 25 -14.62 13.37 -1.36
CA GLN A 25 -15.25 14.49 -2.07
C GLN A 25 -15.18 14.25 -3.58
N ARG A 26 -16.32 13.85 -4.15
CA ARG A 26 -16.61 14.09 -5.57
C ARG A 26 -16.84 15.60 -5.74
N SER A 27 -15.91 16.32 -6.35
CA SER A 27 -16.25 17.63 -6.90
C SER A 27 -17.08 17.42 -8.17
N VAL A 28 -18.39 17.64 -8.06
CA VAL A 28 -19.23 17.88 -9.24
C VAL A 28 -18.90 19.30 -9.69
N GLY A 29 -18.02 19.41 -10.68
CA GLY A 29 -17.67 20.67 -11.33
C GLY A 29 -16.17 20.92 -11.40
N GLY A 30 -15.62 20.77 -12.61
CA GLY A 30 -14.58 21.60 -13.23
C GLY A 30 -13.21 21.82 -12.58
N ASP A 31 -13.15 22.08 -11.28
CA ASP A 31 -11.92 22.41 -10.56
C ASP A 31 -11.47 21.21 -9.73
N ARG A 32 -10.30 20.69 -10.09
CA ARG A 32 -9.67 19.54 -9.43
C ARG A 32 -9.56 19.83 -7.94
N PRO A 33 -10.14 19.00 -7.04
CA PRO A 33 -9.98 19.21 -5.62
C PRO A 33 -8.49 19.09 -5.29
N PRO A 34 -7.96 19.89 -4.35
CA PRO A 34 -6.62 19.67 -3.83
C PRO A 34 -6.59 18.24 -3.29
N PHE A 35 -5.69 17.41 -3.83
CA PHE A 35 -5.46 16.07 -3.32
C PHE A 35 -5.04 16.21 -1.86
N PHE A 36 -5.96 15.97 -0.94
CA PHE A 36 -5.60 15.81 0.46
C PHE A 36 -4.73 14.56 0.55
N THR A 37 -3.43 14.74 0.79
CA THR A 37 -2.58 13.63 1.18
C THR A 37 -3.23 13.02 2.43
N ALA A 38 -3.43 11.71 2.48
CA ALA A 38 -4.13 11.10 3.62
C ALA A 38 -3.38 11.24 4.95
N VAL A 39 -2.11 11.62 4.91
CA VAL A 39 -1.37 12.14 6.08
C VAL A 39 -2.13 13.33 6.70
N ALA A 40 -2.77 14.19 5.90
CA ALA A 40 -3.63 15.25 6.38
C ALA A 40 -4.86 14.71 7.12
N ALA A 41 -5.47 13.61 6.67
CA ALA A 41 -6.61 12.98 7.36
C ALA A 41 -6.18 12.40 8.71
N VAL A 42 -4.99 11.80 8.80
CA VAL A 42 -4.39 11.33 10.06
C VAL A 42 -4.05 12.51 10.97
N LYS A 43 -3.48 13.59 10.43
CA LYS A 43 -3.20 14.84 11.18
C LYS A 43 -4.48 15.44 11.73
N ILE A 44 -5.56 15.46 10.96
CA ILE A 44 -6.89 15.91 11.39
C ILE A 44 -7.44 14.97 12.46
N ALA A 45 -7.37 13.65 12.27
CA ALA A 45 -7.85 12.67 13.25
C ALA A 45 -7.11 12.79 14.59
N ASN A 46 -5.79 12.98 14.55
CA ASN A 46 -4.97 13.22 15.74
C ASN A 46 -5.31 14.57 16.39
N ALA A 47 -5.46 15.65 15.62
CA ALA A 47 -5.87 16.95 16.15
C ALA A 47 -7.26 16.91 16.82
N LEU A 48 -8.21 16.15 16.23
CA LEU A 48 -9.52 15.91 16.82
C LEU A 48 -9.45 15.06 18.10
N ALA A 49 -8.57 14.05 18.12
CA ALA A 49 -8.30 13.23 19.30
C ALA A 49 -7.64 14.02 20.44
N ASP A 50 -6.92 15.10 20.12
CA ASP A 50 -6.35 16.00 21.13
C ASP A 50 -7.39 16.93 21.76
N ALA A 51 -8.47 17.24 21.03
CA ALA A 51 -9.53 18.14 21.49
C ALA A 51 -10.51 17.52 22.50
N SER A 52 -10.65 16.19 22.54
CA SER A 52 -11.59 15.51 23.46
C SER A 52 -11.16 14.07 23.76
N SER A 53 -11.20 13.67 25.04
CA SER A 53 -10.94 12.30 25.47
C SER A 53 -11.93 11.29 24.88
N THR A 54 -13.15 11.73 24.62
CA THR A 54 -14.22 10.94 24.01
C THR A 54 -13.93 10.69 22.54
N ILE A 55 -13.60 11.75 21.80
CA ILE A 55 -13.22 11.64 20.38
C ILE A 55 -11.94 10.82 20.25
N ARG A 56 -10.98 11.00 21.17
CA ARG A 56 -9.77 10.18 21.25
C ARG A 56 -10.08 8.69 21.34
N ALA A 57 -11.00 8.28 22.21
CA ALA A 57 -11.36 6.87 22.36
C ALA A 57 -11.91 6.28 21.04
N VAL A 58 -12.81 7.00 20.37
CA VAL A 58 -13.41 6.59 19.09
C VAL A 58 -12.37 6.55 17.97
N VAL A 59 -11.51 7.57 17.87
CA VAL A 59 -10.43 7.62 16.88
C VAL A 59 -9.43 6.48 17.13
N SER A 60 -9.03 6.24 18.38
CA SER A 60 -8.13 5.16 18.75
C SER A 60 -8.70 3.79 18.40
N GLU A 61 -9.95 3.50 18.76
CA GLU A 61 -10.62 2.24 18.43
C GLU A 61 -10.69 2.05 16.91
N ARG A 62 -11.09 3.09 16.17
CA ARG A 62 -11.17 3.02 14.72
C ARG A 62 -9.80 2.84 14.07
N MET A 63 -8.76 3.54 14.52
CA MET A 63 -7.40 3.41 13.99
C MET A 63 -6.76 2.06 14.36
N ALA A 64 -7.13 1.47 15.50
CA ALA A 64 -6.71 0.13 15.88
C ALA A 64 -7.30 -0.95 14.94
N HIS A 65 -8.51 -0.76 14.43
CA HIS A 65 -9.16 -1.70 13.51
C HIS A 65 -8.94 -1.39 12.01
N HIS A 66 -8.76 -0.11 11.67
CA HIS A 66 -8.65 0.39 10.30
C HIS A 66 -7.51 1.40 10.20
N PHE A 67 -6.30 0.88 10.01
CA PHE A 67 -5.10 1.70 9.88
C PHE A 67 -4.94 2.16 8.44
N HIS A 68 -5.58 3.28 8.08
CA HIS A 68 -5.58 3.83 6.72
C HIS A 68 -4.80 5.15 6.66
N MET A 69 -3.64 5.11 6.01
CA MET A 69 -2.69 6.24 5.97
C MET A 69 -2.51 6.83 4.58
N PHE A 70 -3.14 6.23 3.56
CA PHE A 70 -3.27 6.78 2.22
C PHE A 70 -4.65 6.50 1.62
N GLU A 71 -5.16 7.46 0.87
CA GLU A 71 -6.35 7.27 0.06
C GLU A 71 -5.89 6.44 -1.15
N PRO A 72 -6.38 5.20 -1.34
CA PRO A 72 -6.25 4.55 -2.63
C PRO A 72 -6.78 5.56 -3.63
N SER A 73 -6.05 5.83 -4.70
CA SER A 73 -6.56 6.62 -5.82
C SER A 73 -8.06 6.33 -5.99
N LEU A 74 -8.89 7.37 -5.81
CA LEU A 74 -10.34 7.30 -6.01
C LEU A 74 -10.58 6.46 -7.26
N SER A 75 -11.54 5.52 -7.18
CA SER A 75 -11.94 4.55 -8.21
C SER A 75 -11.25 4.82 -9.54
N PRO A 76 -10.31 3.95 -10.00
CA PRO A 76 -9.32 4.28 -11.01
C PRO A 76 -9.97 5.19 -12.03
N SER A 77 -9.53 6.45 -12.12
CA SER A 77 -10.16 7.37 -13.06
C SER A 77 -10.10 6.67 -14.40
N VAL A 78 -11.25 6.22 -14.91
CA VAL A 78 -11.34 5.61 -16.23
C VAL A 78 -11.18 6.77 -17.20
N SER A 79 -9.97 7.27 -17.30
CA SER A 79 -9.51 8.10 -18.39
C SER A 79 -9.21 7.10 -19.48
N SER A 80 -10.07 7.02 -20.49
CA SER A 80 -9.74 6.33 -21.73
C SER A 80 -8.71 7.18 -22.48
N THR A 81 -7.48 7.24 -21.97
CA THR A 81 -6.36 7.67 -22.78
C THR A 81 -6.00 6.52 -23.70
N ALA A 82 -5.93 6.76 -25.01
CA ALA A 82 -5.41 5.83 -26.01
C ALA A 82 -3.88 5.64 -25.88
N ARG A 83 -3.40 5.54 -24.63
CA ARG A 83 -2.01 5.28 -24.26
C ARG A 83 -1.93 3.86 -23.71
N MET A 84 -0.78 3.21 -23.89
CA MET A 84 -0.56 1.88 -23.34
C MET A 84 -0.68 1.89 -21.81
N TRP A 85 -1.25 0.81 -21.25
CA TRP A 85 -1.54 0.68 -19.82
C TRP A 85 -0.27 0.60 -18.95
N ILE A 86 0.86 0.16 -19.52
CA ILE A 86 2.20 0.14 -18.91
C ILE A 86 3.20 0.51 -20.01
N PRO A 87 4.15 1.44 -19.76
CA PRO A 87 5.25 1.73 -20.67
C PRO A 87 6.14 0.50 -20.89
N ARG A 88 6.50 0.19 -22.13
CA ARG A 88 7.40 -0.91 -22.50
C ARG A 88 8.87 -0.55 -22.29
N ASP A 89 9.72 -1.58 -22.27
CA ASP A 89 11.18 -1.42 -22.23
C ASP A 89 11.73 -0.68 -23.47
N ASP A 90 11.02 -0.66 -24.60
CA ASP A 90 11.39 0.09 -25.80
C ASP A 90 10.79 1.51 -25.86
N ASP A 91 9.90 1.88 -24.93
CA ASP A 91 9.28 3.21 -24.92
C ASP A 91 10.30 4.30 -24.54
N ALA A 92 10.02 5.51 -25.01
CA ALA A 92 10.83 6.67 -24.69
C ALA A 92 10.76 6.97 -23.18
N HIS A 93 11.90 7.32 -22.58
CA HIS A 93 12.04 7.53 -21.13
C HIS A 93 10.97 8.48 -20.55
N TRP A 94 10.64 9.54 -21.28
CA TRP A 94 9.66 10.54 -20.86
C TRP A 94 8.21 10.00 -20.85
N GLU A 95 7.86 9.00 -21.66
CA GLU A 95 6.51 8.38 -21.65
C GLU A 95 6.31 7.55 -20.40
N ALA A 96 7.35 6.80 -20.02
CA ALA A 96 7.35 6.07 -18.77
C ALA A 96 7.27 7.02 -17.59
N GLU A 97 8.17 7.99 -17.51
CA GLU A 97 8.15 9.02 -16.48
C GLU A 97 6.79 9.72 -16.38
N THR A 98 6.18 10.10 -17.51
CA THR A 98 4.85 10.71 -17.56
C THR A 98 3.77 9.77 -17.03
N TYR A 99 3.76 8.50 -17.43
CA TYR A 99 2.81 7.51 -16.91
C TYR A 99 2.90 7.37 -15.39
N PHE A 100 4.11 7.23 -14.86
CA PHE A 100 4.30 7.10 -13.42
C PHE A 100 3.93 8.38 -12.70
N LEU A 101 4.40 9.53 -13.20
CA LEU A 101 4.00 10.81 -12.67
C LEU A 101 2.48 10.95 -12.67
N GLU A 102 1.76 10.65 -13.75
CA GLU A 102 0.30 10.78 -13.83
C GLU A 102 -0.45 9.77 -12.94
N THR A 103 -0.02 8.50 -12.93
CA THR A 103 -0.70 7.39 -12.23
C THR A 103 -0.43 7.41 -10.72
N PHE A 104 0.76 7.87 -10.34
CA PHE A 104 1.27 7.79 -8.97
C PHE A 104 1.42 9.17 -8.30
N ARG A 105 0.91 10.26 -8.90
CA ARG A 105 0.94 11.66 -8.41
C ARG A 105 0.18 11.98 -7.12
N ALA A 106 -0.19 11.01 -6.29
CA ALA A 106 -0.50 11.34 -4.90
C ALA A 106 0.81 11.88 -4.30
N GLY A 107 0.79 13.14 -3.84
CA GLY A 107 1.96 14.00 -3.61
C GLY A 107 3.20 13.32 -3.01
N ASP A 108 4.37 13.90 -3.32
CA ASP A 108 5.65 13.37 -2.86
C ASP A 108 5.62 13.15 -1.34
N ILE A 109 5.87 11.90 -0.94
CA ILE A 109 5.90 11.53 0.47
C ILE A 109 7.18 12.06 1.06
N THR A 110 7.04 12.87 2.10
CA THR A 110 8.19 13.39 2.82
C THR A 110 8.61 12.39 3.91
N ARG A 111 9.85 12.56 4.39
CA ARG A 111 10.32 11.81 5.57
C ARG A 111 9.40 12.02 6.77
N GLN A 112 8.94 13.25 6.98
CA GLN A 112 8.06 13.56 8.10
C GLN A 112 6.74 12.81 7.97
N ASP A 113 6.19 12.68 6.77
CA ASP A 113 4.96 11.92 6.54
C ASP A 113 5.12 10.43 6.90
N LEU A 114 6.27 9.82 6.60
CA LEU A 114 6.56 8.44 7.03
C LEU A 114 6.74 8.32 8.54
N LEU A 115 7.40 9.29 9.18
CA LEU A 115 7.56 9.31 10.64
C LEU A 115 6.20 9.49 11.34
N ASP A 116 5.36 10.40 10.85
CA ASP A 116 3.99 10.59 11.35
C ASP A 116 3.18 9.30 11.22
N GLN A 117 3.39 8.53 10.13
CA GLN A 117 2.76 7.23 9.93
C GLN A 117 3.25 6.18 10.94
N ILE A 118 4.56 6.12 11.19
CA ILE A 118 5.15 5.21 12.18
C ILE A 118 4.65 5.55 13.58
N ASP A 119 4.66 6.83 13.96
CA ASP A 119 4.19 7.29 15.26
C ASP A 119 2.71 6.96 15.47
N ALA A 120 1.89 7.11 14.43
CA ALA A 120 0.50 6.69 14.48
C ALA A 120 0.38 5.17 14.62
N PHE A 121 1.14 4.39 13.87
CA PHE A 121 1.15 2.92 13.97
C PHE A 121 1.50 2.49 15.40
N ASP A 122 2.55 3.07 15.97
CA ASP A 122 3.05 2.72 17.30
C ASP A 122 2.07 3.16 18.40
N ARG A 123 1.41 4.31 18.23
CA ARG A 123 0.39 4.82 19.16
C ARG A 123 -0.85 3.92 19.21
N TYR A 124 -1.31 3.44 18.06
CA TYR A 124 -2.56 2.68 17.97
C TYR A 124 -2.35 1.17 18.02
N SER A 125 -1.11 0.69 17.92
CA SER A 125 -0.70 -0.72 18.00
C SER A 125 -1.70 -1.65 17.29
N PRO A 126 -1.83 -1.56 15.94
CA PRO A 126 -2.92 -2.18 15.18
C PRO A 126 -2.77 -3.71 15.00
N THR A 127 -2.37 -4.44 16.05
CA THR A 127 -2.31 -5.90 16.08
C THR A 127 -3.66 -6.55 15.79
N ASP A 128 -4.76 -5.81 15.98
CA ASP A 128 -6.13 -6.20 15.68
C ASP A 128 -6.73 -5.51 14.44
N ALA A 129 -5.89 -4.85 13.64
CA ALA A 129 -6.37 -4.20 12.43
C ALA A 129 -6.91 -5.23 11.44
N GLN A 130 -8.14 -5.01 11.01
CA GLN A 130 -8.75 -5.77 9.94
C GLN A 130 -8.38 -5.20 8.57
N SER A 131 -7.94 -3.95 8.52
CA SER A 131 -7.56 -3.29 7.29
C SER A 131 -6.35 -2.39 7.48
N MET A 132 -5.35 -2.55 6.62
CA MET A 132 -4.16 -1.71 6.55
C MET A 132 -4.01 -1.11 5.16
N LYS A 133 -3.80 0.21 5.11
CA LYS A 133 -3.45 0.94 3.89
C LYS A 133 -2.25 1.83 4.18
N VAL A 134 -1.09 1.50 3.63
CA VAL A 134 0.17 2.20 3.88
C VAL A 134 0.86 2.63 2.59
N ASP A 135 1.32 3.89 2.56
CA ASP A 135 2.12 4.44 1.47
C ASP A 135 3.53 4.77 1.99
N ALA A 136 4.48 3.96 1.55
CA ALA A 136 5.87 3.92 1.96
C ALA A 136 6.81 4.17 0.77
N ARG A 137 6.38 4.96 -0.22
CA ARG A 137 7.22 5.30 -1.38
C ARG A 137 8.44 6.13 -0.98
N ILE A 138 9.51 5.94 -1.72
CA ILE A 138 10.75 6.69 -1.65
C ILE A 138 10.86 7.44 -2.99
N PRO A 139 10.53 8.73 -3.02
CA PRO A 139 10.63 9.54 -4.23
C PRO A 139 12.02 9.41 -4.84
N ALA A 140 12.07 9.32 -6.17
CA ALA A 140 13.29 9.36 -6.97
C ALA A 140 14.31 8.21 -6.75
N ILE A 141 13.97 7.10 -6.09
CA ILE A 141 14.94 6.02 -5.79
C ILE A 141 15.66 5.40 -7.04
N SER A 142 15.11 5.47 -8.24
CA SER A 142 15.60 4.86 -9.49
C SER A 142 16.32 5.85 -10.39
N VAL A 143 16.13 7.15 -10.17
CA VAL A 143 16.90 8.18 -10.87
C VAL A 143 18.18 8.52 -10.12
N LEU A 144 18.32 8.01 -8.89
CA LEU A 144 19.49 8.21 -8.05
C LEU A 144 20.52 7.12 -8.31
N PRO A 145 21.80 7.48 -8.52
CA PRO A 145 22.85 6.48 -8.55
C PRO A 145 22.91 5.73 -7.19
N PRO A 146 23.38 4.46 -7.16
CA PRO A 146 23.47 3.69 -5.91
C PRO A 146 24.20 4.41 -4.77
N SER A 147 25.16 5.27 -5.08
CA SER A 147 25.86 6.10 -4.09
C SER A 147 24.99 7.18 -3.45
N ALA A 148 23.97 7.69 -4.16
CA ALA A 148 23.04 8.69 -3.66
C ALA A 148 21.89 8.08 -2.85
N LEU A 149 21.58 6.79 -3.04
CA LEU A 149 20.63 6.04 -2.20
C LEU A 149 21.02 6.05 -0.72
N TYR A 150 22.32 5.90 -0.46
CA TYR A 150 22.90 5.96 0.88
C TYR A 150 23.32 7.38 1.28
N GLY A 151 22.93 8.37 0.48
CA GLY A 151 23.16 9.79 0.76
C GLY A 151 22.28 10.33 1.89
N PRO A 152 22.63 11.50 2.44
CA PRO A 152 21.97 12.08 3.61
C PRO A 152 20.48 12.39 3.40
N ASP A 153 20.04 12.58 2.16
CA ASP A 153 18.65 12.92 1.85
C ASP A 153 17.77 11.68 1.65
N CYS A 154 18.33 10.61 1.09
CA CYS A 154 17.58 9.43 0.65
C CYS A 154 17.63 8.30 1.68
N PHE A 155 18.77 8.11 2.33
CA PHE A 155 18.93 7.04 3.32
C PHE A 155 17.94 7.16 4.49
N PRO A 156 17.72 8.34 5.10
CA PRO A 156 16.74 8.44 6.19
C PRO A 156 15.31 8.17 5.74
N LEU A 157 14.99 8.49 4.48
CA LEU A 157 13.67 8.22 3.91
C LEU A 157 13.48 6.74 3.62
N TRP A 158 14.49 6.09 3.04
CA TRP A 158 14.53 4.65 2.83
C TRP A 158 14.41 3.87 4.14
N MET A 159 15.13 4.32 5.19
CA MET A 159 15.02 3.75 6.54
C MET A 159 13.62 3.89 7.12
N ALA A 160 12.97 5.05 6.97
CA ALA A 160 11.62 5.27 7.46
C ALA A 160 10.59 4.40 6.71
N SER A 161 10.68 4.32 5.39
CA SER A 161 9.84 3.45 4.55
C SER A 161 9.98 1.98 4.96
N THR A 162 11.22 1.50 5.06
CA THR A 162 11.52 0.13 5.47
C THR A 162 11.02 -0.16 6.88
N THR A 163 11.17 0.79 7.80
CA THR A 163 10.67 0.68 9.17
C THR A 163 9.16 0.52 9.18
N LEU A 164 8.43 1.38 8.47
CA LEU A 164 6.98 1.34 8.37
C LEU A 164 6.48 0.00 7.80
N ILE A 165 7.08 -0.48 6.70
CA ILE A 165 6.72 -1.79 6.11
C ILE A 165 7.07 -2.95 7.06
N CYS A 166 8.19 -2.88 7.79
CA CYS A 166 8.54 -3.91 8.78
C CYS A 166 7.53 -3.96 9.94
N ARG A 167 6.97 -2.81 10.35
CA ARG A 167 5.94 -2.76 11.39
C ARG A 167 4.62 -3.40 10.92
N VAL A 168 4.20 -3.12 9.69
CA VAL A 168 3.10 -3.83 9.02
C VAL A 168 3.41 -5.33 8.86
N GLY A 169 4.70 -5.66 8.73
CA GLY A 169 5.29 -7.00 8.66
C GLY A 169 4.94 -7.97 9.77
N MET A 170 4.44 -7.47 10.90
CA MET A 170 4.08 -8.30 12.05
C MET A 170 2.85 -9.15 11.71
N PRO A 171 2.90 -10.49 11.88
CA PRO A 171 1.75 -11.35 11.60
C PRO A 171 0.51 -10.87 12.34
N ASN A 172 -0.52 -10.49 11.58
CA ASN A 172 -1.80 -10.06 12.11
C ASN A 172 -2.88 -11.05 11.63
N PRO A 173 -3.39 -11.94 12.52
CA PRO A 173 -4.38 -12.94 12.14
C PRO A 173 -5.75 -12.34 11.80
N ASN A 174 -6.00 -11.09 12.18
CA ASN A 174 -7.25 -10.37 11.94
C ASN A 174 -7.25 -9.57 10.63
N LEU A 175 -6.09 -9.42 9.98
CA LEU A 175 -5.94 -8.63 8.78
C LEU A 175 -6.69 -9.27 7.60
N LYS A 176 -7.64 -8.53 7.03
CA LYS A 176 -8.48 -8.95 5.90
C LYS A 176 -8.17 -8.16 4.62
N PHE A 177 -7.84 -6.87 4.76
CA PHE A 177 -7.61 -5.96 3.65
C PHE A 177 -6.22 -5.34 3.77
N LEU A 178 -5.37 -5.59 2.77
CA LEU A 178 -4.02 -5.07 2.69
C LEU A 178 -3.85 -4.24 1.42
N HIS A 179 -3.63 -2.94 1.59
CA HIS A 179 -3.20 -2.07 0.50
C HIS A 179 -1.83 -1.49 0.81
N LEU A 180 -0.83 -1.83 -0.01
CA LEU A 180 0.52 -1.32 0.16
C LEU A 180 0.93 -0.55 -1.08
N ARG A 181 1.61 0.57 -0.84
CA ARG A 181 2.28 1.31 -1.87
C ARG A 181 3.71 1.59 -1.46
N PHE A 182 4.68 1.23 -2.30
CA PHE A 182 6.10 1.35 -1.97
C PHE A 182 6.95 1.38 -3.23
N SER A 183 8.23 1.72 -3.11
CA SER A 183 9.13 1.80 -4.26
C SER A 183 9.79 0.48 -4.59
N ALA A 184 10.08 0.25 -5.87
CA ALA A 184 10.63 -1.01 -6.37
C ALA A 184 11.98 -1.34 -5.71
N ASP A 185 11.93 -2.17 -4.66
CA ASP A 185 13.07 -2.61 -3.86
C ASP A 185 12.86 -4.07 -3.46
N SER A 186 13.91 -4.89 -3.58
CA SER A 186 13.84 -6.33 -3.34
C SER A 186 13.62 -6.67 -1.85
N THR A 187 14.13 -5.83 -0.94
CA THR A 187 13.95 -5.97 0.51
C THR A 187 12.51 -5.66 0.90
N LEU A 188 11.95 -4.56 0.40
CA LEU A 188 10.54 -4.20 0.63
C LEU A 188 9.60 -5.25 0.05
N LEU A 189 9.88 -5.73 -1.18
CA LEU A 189 9.09 -6.79 -1.81
C LEU A 189 9.13 -8.10 -1.00
N ALA A 190 10.29 -8.48 -0.46
CA ALA A 190 10.41 -9.66 0.40
C ALA A 190 9.56 -9.54 1.67
N ARG A 191 9.45 -8.33 2.25
CA ARG A 191 8.55 -8.07 3.40
C ARG A 191 7.08 -8.19 3.02
N VAL A 192 6.69 -7.70 1.84
CA VAL A 192 5.30 -7.88 1.35
C VAL A 192 4.94 -9.35 1.18
N VAL A 193 5.86 -10.15 0.62
CA VAL A 193 5.67 -11.60 0.52
C VAL A 193 5.48 -12.23 1.91
N GLN A 194 6.28 -11.82 2.89
CA GLN A 194 6.15 -12.28 4.27
C GLN A 194 4.79 -11.91 4.89
N ILE A 195 4.31 -10.68 4.70
CA ILE A 195 3.01 -10.22 5.20
C ILE A 195 1.88 -11.06 4.61
N VAL A 196 1.85 -11.19 3.28
CA VAL A 196 0.76 -11.89 2.56
C VAL A 196 0.75 -13.38 2.89
N SER A 197 1.92 -14.00 3.00
CA SER A 197 2.03 -15.43 3.31
C SER A 197 1.71 -15.75 4.76
N ALA A 198 2.03 -14.87 5.71
CA ALA A 198 1.75 -15.07 7.14
C ALA A 198 0.31 -14.74 7.55
N SER A 199 -0.41 -13.94 6.76
CA SER A 199 -1.74 -13.44 7.11
C SER A 199 -2.85 -14.28 6.47
N CYS A 200 -3.24 -15.37 7.14
CA CYS A 200 -4.23 -16.33 6.61
C CYS A 200 -5.62 -15.73 6.35
N ALA A 201 -6.02 -14.68 7.07
CA ALA A 201 -7.34 -14.06 6.94
C ALA A 201 -7.45 -13.04 5.79
N VAL A 202 -6.36 -12.75 5.08
CA VAL A 202 -6.32 -11.74 4.02
C VAL A 202 -7.11 -12.20 2.80
N ARG A 203 -8.03 -11.34 2.36
CA ARG A 203 -8.99 -11.56 1.26
C ARG A 203 -8.79 -10.56 0.13
N ASP A 204 -8.32 -9.36 0.47
CA ASP A 204 -8.12 -8.27 -0.47
C ASP A 204 -6.68 -7.79 -0.36
N VAL A 205 -5.92 -8.00 -1.43
CA VAL A 205 -4.53 -7.57 -1.57
C VAL A 205 -4.44 -6.61 -2.73
N VAL A 206 -4.02 -5.38 -2.45
CA VAL A 206 -3.63 -4.40 -3.45
C VAL A 206 -2.19 -3.99 -3.16
N VAL A 207 -1.32 -4.13 -4.13
CA VAL A 207 0.07 -3.73 -4.02
C VAL A 207 0.40 -2.88 -5.23
N GLU A 208 0.79 -1.65 -4.96
CA GLU A 208 1.20 -0.67 -5.95
C GLU A 208 2.69 -0.36 -5.74
N VAL A 209 3.52 -0.80 -6.68
CA VAL A 209 4.95 -0.52 -6.63
C VAL A 209 5.22 0.61 -7.59
N ASP A 210 5.58 1.78 -7.06
CA ASP A 210 5.97 2.88 -7.90
C ASP A 210 7.41 2.71 -8.37
N HIS A 211 7.63 2.88 -9.68
CA HIS A 211 8.81 3.51 -10.27
C HIS A 211 8.90 3.36 -11.79
N PRO A 212 9.36 4.39 -12.53
CA PRO A 212 9.91 4.17 -13.85
C PRO A 212 11.25 3.47 -13.73
N ARG A 213 11.32 2.34 -14.44
CA ARG A 213 12.50 1.75 -15.07
C ARG A 213 13.75 1.64 -14.19
N ALA A 214 14.11 0.38 -13.89
CA ALA A 214 15.50 -0.04 -13.88
C ALA A 214 16.21 0.63 -15.07
N HIS A 215 17.24 1.45 -14.83
CA HIS A 215 18.12 1.92 -15.90
C HIS A 215 18.48 0.72 -16.80
N PRO A 216 18.70 0.84 -18.11
CA PRO A 216 19.06 -0.32 -18.95
C PRO A 216 20.30 -1.10 -18.46
N GLN A 217 21.07 -0.52 -17.52
CA GLN A 217 22.22 -1.12 -16.85
C GLN A 217 21.91 -1.64 -15.43
N ASP A 218 20.70 -1.44 -14.91
CA ASP A 218 20.27 -1.99 -13.63
C ASP A 218 20.08 -3.49 -13.78
N THR A 219 21.04 -4.23 -13.24
CA THR A 219 21.06 -5.69 -13.26
C THR A 219 20.19 -6.33 -12.18
N ASP A 220 19.71 -5.56 -11.20
CA ASP A 220 18.97 -6.08 -10.04
C ASP A 220 17.51 -5.65 -10.07
N VAL A 221 16.72 -6.31 -10.91
CA VAL A 221 15.27 -6.11 -10.96
C VAL A 221 14.63 -6.98 -9.88
N PRO A 222 13.82 -6.40 -8.97
CA PRO A 222 13.11 -7.17 -7.95
C PRO A 222 12.22 -8.24 -8.59
N ILE A 223 12.21 -9.45 -8.01
CA ILE A 223 11.41 -10.58 -8.51
C ILE A 223 10.40 -11.00 -7.45
N LEU A 224 9.11 -10.91 -7.77
CA LEU A 224 8.02 -11.49 -6.99
C LEU A 224 7.86 -12.96 -7.35
N HIS A 225 8.03 -13.84 -6.37
CA HIS A 225 7.72 -15.26 -6.52
C HIS A 225 6.29 -15.53 -6.04
N LEU A 226 5.35 -15.79 -6.96
CA LEU A 226 3.95 -16.04 -6.58
C LEU A 226 3.80 -17.27 -5.69
N SER A 227 4.68 -18.25 -5.85
CA SER A 227 4.74 -19.44 -5.00
C SER A 227 4.95 -19.14 -3.52
N LYS A 228 5.62 -18.03 -3.21
CA LYS A 228 5.92 -17.65 -1.82
C LYS A 228 4.79 -16.89 -1.15
N LEU A 229 3.72 -16.55 -1.86
CA LEU A 229 2.58 -15.79 -1.32
C LEU A 229 1.61 -16.65 -0.50
N ALA A 230 1.76 -17.98 -0.53
CA ALA A 230 1.00 -18.89 0.30
C ALA A 230 1.86 -20.09 0.69
N LEU A 231 1.86 -20.43 1.98
CA LEU A 231 2.61 -21.53 2.56
C LEU A 231 1.81 -22.84 2.44
N ALA A 232 2.51 -23.93 2.14
CA ALA A 232 1.90 -25.26 2.14
C ALA A 232 1.45 -25.66 3.54
N GLY A 233 0.28 -26.31 3.64
CA GLY A 233 -0.28 -26.76 4.93
C GLY A 233 -0.98 -25.68 5.75
N GLN A 234 -1.01 -24.43 5.28
CA GLN A 234 -1.83 -23.38 5.90
C GLN A 234 -3.20 -23.26 5.23
N GLU A 235 -4.22 -23.09 6.05
CA GLU A 235 -5.57 -22.74 5.59
C GLU A 235 -5.67 -21.22 5.44
N TYR A 236 -6.03 -20.79 4.24
CA TYR A 236 -6.22 -19.39 3.91
C TYR A 236 -7.70 -19.10 3.70
N ALA A 237 -8.13 -17.90 4.08
CA ALA A 237 -9.41 -17.36 3.66
C ALA A 237 -9.48 -17.26 2.12
N GLU A 238 -10.70 -17.33 1.60
CA GLU A 238 -10.98 -17.13 0.18
C GLU A 238 -10.50 -15.73 -0.23
N LEU A 239 -9.69 -15.68 -1.28
CA LEU A 239 -9.12 -14.45 -1.79
C LEU A 239 -10.15 -13.80 -2.70
N GLU A 240 -10.70 -12.66 -2.31
CA GLU A 240 -11.70 -11.91 -3.10
C GLU A 240 -11.02 -11.11 -4.22
N ARG A 241 -9.91 -10.44 -3.90
CA ARG A 241 -9.19 -9.55 -4.82
C ARG A 241 -7.68 -9.64 -4.64
N PHE A 242 -6.97 -9.71 -5.76
CA PHE A 242 -5.52 -9.60 -5.83
C PHE A 242 -5.12 -8.68 -6.98
N VAL A 243 -4.54 -7.53 -6.64
CA VAL A 243 -4.05 -6.53 -7.59
C VAL A 243 -2.59 -6.26 -7.29
N PHE A 244 -1.71 -6.57 -8.22
CA PHE A 244 -0.28 -6.27 -8.13
C PHE A 244 0.12 -5.39 -9.33
N ARG A 245 0.31 -4.11 -9.07
CA ARG A 245 0.69 -3.08 -10.05
C ARG A 245 2.12 -2.66 -9.78
N ALA A 246 3.06 -3.32 -10.42
CA ALA A 246 4.49 -3.17 -10.20
C ALA A 246 5.26 -3.25 -11.52
N PRO A 247 5.13 -2.25 -12.40
CA PRO A 247 5.76 -2.24 -13.72
C PRO A 247 7.30 -2.23 -13.69
N GLY A 248 7.95 -2.00 -12.54
CA GLY A 248 9.39 -2.17 -12.33
C GLY A 248 9.80 -3.53 -11.76
N VAL A 249 8.87 -4.49 -11.61
CA VAL A 249 9.09 -5.77 -10.93
C VAL A 249 8.84 -6.92 -11.90
N ASP A 250 9.66 -7.97 -11.80
CA ASP A 250 9.43 -9.23 -12.48
C ASP A 250 8.59 -10.18 -11.63
N VAL A 251 7.80 -11.02 -12.29
CA VAL A 251 7.03 -12.07 -11.62
C VAL A 251 7.54 -13.43 -12.04
N ARG A 252 7.85 -14.29 -11.07
CA ARG A 252 8.12 -15.71 -11.30
C ARG A 252 6.93 -16.54 -10.85
N VAL A 253 6.38 -17.30 -11.79
CA VAL A 253 5.30 -18.25 -11.55
C VAL A 253 5.92 -19.64 -11.42
N GLY A 254 5.88 -20.18 -10.20
CA GLY A 254 6.31 -21.56 -9.91
C GLY A 254 5.13 -22.53 -9.96
N ASP A 255 5.44 -23.82 -9.96
CA ASP A 255 4.46 -24.92 -9.94
C ASP A 255 3.91 -25.18 -8.52
N ASP A 256 3.49 -24.10 -7.83
CA ASP A 256 3.06 -24.16 -6.43
C ASP A 256 1.55 -24.04 -6.29
N ALA A 257 0.96 -25.13 -5.81
CA ALA A 257 -0.47 -25.31 -5.68
C ALA A 257 -1.20 -24.39 -4.67
N PRO A 258 -0.61 -23.89 -3.55
CA PRO A 258 -1.36 -23.12 -2.56
C PRO A 258 -1.88 -21.76 -3.03
N PHE A 259 -1.03 -20.91 -3.61
CA PHE A 259 -1.46 -19.58 -4.07
C PHE A 259 -2.35 -19.67 -5.30
N ALA A 260 -2.03 -20.59 -6.23
CA ALA A 260 -2.85 -20.84 -7.42
C ALA A 260 -4.29 -21.20 -7.03
N ARG A 261 -4.49 -22.08 -6.03
CA ARG A 261 -5.84 -22.41 -5.52
C ARG A 261 -6.59 -21.18 -5.02
N ARG A 262 -5.93 -20.31 -4.24
CA ARG A 262 -6.55 -19.07 -3.74
C ARG A 262 -6.99 -18.16 -4.88
N VAL A 263 -6.17 -18.03 -5.92
CA VAL A 263 -6.48 -17.18 -7.08
C VAL A 263 -7.64 -17.72 -7.91
N THR A 264 -7.83 -19.04 -8.01
CA THR A 264 -8.96 -19.61 -8.77
C THR A 264 -10.34 -19.20 -8.25
N GLN A 265 -10.42 -18.79 -6.99
CA GLN A 265 -11.65 -18.35 -6.35
C GLN A 265 -11.83 -16.83 -6.37
N CYS A 266 -10.82 -16.08 -6.86
CA CYS A 266 -10.87 -14.63 -6.77
C CYS A 266 -11.78 -13.99 -7.82
N THR A 267 -12.46 -12.94 -7.40
CA THR A 267 -13.32 -12.14 -8.28
C THR A 267 -12.51 -11.20 -9.17
N THR A 268 -11.34 -10.76 -8.69
CA THR A 268 -10.47 -9.82 -9.38
C THR A 268 -9.02 -10.25 -9.23
N PHE A 269 -8.37 -10.56 -10.36
CA PHE A 269 -6.94 -10.82 -10.44
C PHE A 269 -6.30 -9.87 -11.45
N VAL A 270 -5.33 -9.06 -11.01
CA VAL A 270 -4.61 -8.14 -11.87
C VAL A 270 -3.12 -8.24 -11.59
N LEU A 271 -2.35 -8.51 -12.64
CA LEU A 271 -0.89 -8.38 -12.64
C LEU A 271 -0.51 -7.36 -13.72
N ALA A 272 0.08 -6.26 -13.28
CA ALA A 272 0.62 -5.21 -14.13
C ALA A 272 2.11 -5.09 -13.80
N VAL A 273 2.96 -5.83 -14.50
CA VAL A 273 4.36 -6.07 -14.14
C VAL A 273 5.29 -5.95 -15.33
N ARG A 274 6.61 -5.85 -15.10
CA ARG A 274 7.61 -5.70 -16.16
C ARG A 274 7.65 -6.92 -17.07
N SER A 275 7.87 -8.08 -16.47
CA SER A 275 7.93 -9.35 -17.19
C SER A 275 7.45 -10.51 -16.32
N MET A 276 7.04 -11.60 -16.97
CA MET A 276 6.58 -12.82 -16.30
C MET A 276 7.40 -14.02 -16.77
N HIS A 277 7.94 -14.77 -15.80
CA HIS A 277 8.78 -15.93 -16.02
C HIS A 277 8.04 -17.19 -15.53
N LEU A 278 7.75 -18.10 -16.45
CA LEU A 278 7.17 -19.40 -16.12
C LEU A 278 8.31 -20.37 -15.74
N THR A 279 8.20 -20.98 -14.57
CA THR A 279 9.16 -22.02 -14.15
C THR A 279 8.65 -23.36 -14.70
N THR A 280 9.29 -23.90 -15.73
CA THR A 280 8.92 -25.21 -16.27
C THR A 280 9.24 -26.29 -15.23
N PRO A 281 8.32 -27.20 -14.90
CA PRO A 281 8.61 -28.30 -13.98
C PRO A 281 9.76 -29.14 -14.55
N ARG A 282 10.80 -29.37 -13.75
CA ARG A 282 11.83 -30.36 -14.07
C ARG A 282 11.16 -31.74 -13.99
N ARG A 283 11.02 -32.40 -15.14
CA ARG A 283 10.56 -33.79 -15.24
C ARG A 283 11.53 -34.74 -14.56
#